data_AF-A0A397YAK0-F1
#
_entry.id   AF-A0A397YAK0-F1
#
_cell.length_a   1.000
_cell.length_b   1.000
_cell.length_c   1.000
_cell.angle_alpha   90.00
_cell.angle_beta   90.00
_cell.angle_gamma   90.00
#
_symmetry.space_group_name_H-M   'P 1'
#
loop_
_entity.id
_entity.type
_entity.pdbx_description
1 polymer ?
#
loop_
_entity_poly.entity_id
_entity_poly.type
_entity_poly.pdbx_seq_one_letter_code
_entity_poly.pdbx_strand_id
1 'polypeptide(L)' 'MKDIVGESVIPRTQALKRIWAYIKEHDLQDPQDKKVIICDEKLKKIFEGKDRDGFLEIAKLIGPHFL' A
#
# COMPACT_ATOMS: atom_id res chain seq x y z
N MET A 1 -6.91 -5.02 8.07
CA MET A 1 -6.07 -5.70 7.05
C MET A 1 -6.58 -7.07 6.58
N LYS A 2 -7.67 -7.63 7.12
CA LYS A 2 -8.23 -8.90 6.61
C LYS A 2 -8.73 -8.82 5.16
N ASP A 3 -9.26 -7.67 4.75
CA ASP A 3 -9.91 -7.50 3.44
C ASP A 3 -8.97 -7.42 2.22
N ILE A 4 -7.71 -7.05 2.42
CA ILE A 4 -6.75 -6.84 1.31
C ILE A 4 -5.69 -7.94 1.28
N VAL A 5 -5.41 -8.52 2.44
CA VAL A 5 -4.26 -9.43 2.61
C VAL A 5 -4.67 -10.88 2.83
N GLY A 6 -5.87 -11.16 3.37
CA GLY A 6 -6.44 -12.52 3.46
C GLY A 6 -5.70 -13.54 4.34
N GLU A 7 -4.40 -13.36 4.60
CA GLU A 7 -3.54 -14.30 5.29
C GLU A 7 -2.90 -13.69 6.55
N SER A 8 -2.83 -14.51 7.61
CA SER A 8 -2.43 -14.10 8.97
C SER A 8 -0.96 -13.65 9.08
N VAL A 9 -0.09 -14.06 8.14
CA VAL A 9 1.31 -13.64 8.05
C VAL A 9 1.73 -13.80 6.59
N ILE A 10 2.01 -12.70 5.89
CA ILE A 10 2.63 -12.75 4.57
C ILE A 10 3.97 -12.01 4.60
N PRO A 11 4.98 -12.50 3.88
CA PRO A 11 6.27 -11.84 3.84
C PRO A 11 6.12 -10.44 3.22
N ARG A 12 6.88 -9.48 3.76
CA ARG A 12 6.87 -8.07 3.34
C ARG A 12 6.93 -7.88 1.82
N THR A 13 7.72 -8.71 1.13
CA THR A 13 7.85 -8.69 -0.33
C THR A 13 6.57 -9.09 -1.06
N GLN A 14 5.81 -10.06 -0.55
CA GLN A 14 4.49 -10.40 -1.10
C GLN A 14 3.47 -9.29 -0.84
N ALA A 15 3.45 -8.73 0.37
CA ALA A 15 2.55 -7.64 0.73
C ALA A 15 2.75 -6.44 -0.21
N LEU A 16 4.01 -6.03 -0.41
CA LEU A 16 4.37 -4.98 -1.36
C LEU A 16 3.92 -5.30 -2.79
N LYS A 17 4.12 -6.53 -3.27
CA LYS A 17 3.66 -6.92 -4.61
C LYS A 17 2.14 -6.83 -4.76
N ARG A 18 1.37 -7.30 -3.77
CA ARG A 18 -0.11 -7.24 -3.79
C ARG A 18 -0.60 -5.79 -3.75
N ILE A 19 -0.05 -4.98 -2.86
CA ILE A 19 -0.37 -3.55 -2.76
C ILE A 19 0.00 -2.82 -4.07
N TRP A 20 1.14 -3.14 -4.66
CA TRP A 20 1.56 -2.54 -5.93
C TRP A 20 0.67 -2.94 -7.10
N ALA A 21 0.29 -4.22 -7.18
CA ALA A 21 -0.67 -4.70 -8.16
C ALA A 21 -2.00 -3.97 -8.02
N TYR A 22 -2.49 -3.81 -6.78
CA TYR A 22 -3.71 -3.06 -6.47
C TYR A 22 -3.61 -1.58 -6.90
N ILE A 23 -2.53 -0.90 -6.51
CA ILE A 23 -2.28 0.50 -6.88
C ILE A 23 -2.29 0.68 -8.39
N LYS A 24 -1.66 -0.24 -9.12
CA LYS A 24 -1.58 -0.16 -10.58
C LYS A 24 -2.89 -0.52 -11.27
N GLU A 25 -3.64 -1.48 -10.74
CA GLU A 25 -4.96 -1.88 -11.24
C GLU A 25 -6.00 -0.78 -11.04
N HIS A 26 -5.89 -0.02 -9.95
CA HIS A 26 -6.77 1.10 -9.62
C HIS A 26 -6.25 2.47 -10.06
N ASP A 27 -5.14 2.52 -10.80
CA ASP A 27 -4.46 3.75 -11.27
C ASP A 27 -4.26 4.79 -10.14
N LEU A 28 -3.86 4.30 -8.96
CA LEU A 28 -3.65 5.11 -7.76
C LEU A 28 -2.28 5.79 -7.74
N GLN A 29 -1.56 5.81 -8.86
CA GLN A 29 -0.31 6.56 -8.99
C GLN A 29 -0.64 7.99 -9.40
N ASP A 30 0.01 8.96 -8.78
CA ASP A 30 -0.16 10.34 -9.20
C ASP A 30 0.42 10.51 -10.63
N PRO A 31 -0.38 11.04 -11.59
CA PRO A 31 0.05 11.17 -12.97
C PRO A 31 1.14 12.24 -13.16
N GLN A 32 1.28 13.17 -12.21
CA GLN A 32 2.29 14.21 -12.21
C GLN A 32 3.56 13.75 -11.48
N ASP A 33 3.40 12.97 -10.41
CA ASP A 33 4.51 12.41 -9.64
C ASP A 33 4.35 10.91 -9.38
N LYS A 34 4.98 10.08 -10.22
CA LYS A 34 4.94 8.61 -10.10
C LYS A 34 5.50 8.06 -8.78
N LYS A 35 6.09 8.89 -7.91
CA LYS A 35 6.54 8.50 -6.57
C LYS A 35 5.43 8.65 -5.53
N VAL A 36 4.40 9.43 -5.84
CA VAL A 36 3.23 9.67 -5.00
C VAL A 36 2.14 8.66 -5.35
N ILE A 37 1.57 8.06 -4.31
CA ILE A 37 0.47 7.12 -4.40
C ILE A 37 -0.72 7.75 -3.70
N ILE A 38 -1.81 7.87 -4.44
CA ILE A 38 -3.10 8.33 -3.97
C ILE A 38 -3.74 7.18 -3.21
N CYS A 39 -3.86 7.33 -1.90
CA CYS A 39 -4.38 6.28 -1.06
C CYS A 39 -5.91 6.32 -1.11
N ASP A 40 -6.53 5.28 -1.67
CA ASP A 40 -7.97 5.10 -1.61
C ASP A 40 -8.42 4.72 -0.18
N GLU A 41 -9.72 4.51 0.05
CA GLU A 41 -10.26 4.09 1.35
C GLU A 41 -9.62 2.80 1.88
N LYS A 42 -9.27 1.86 1.01
CA LYS A 42 -8.60 0.60 1.38
C LYS A 42 -7.14 0.83 1.77
N LEU A 43 -6.39 1.61 0.99
CA LEU A 43 -5.01 1.97 1.28
C LEU A 43 -4.91 2.87 2.52
N LYS A 44 -5.84 3.81 2.72
CA LYS A 44 -5.96 4.63 3.93
C LYS A 44 -6.07 3.77 5.19
N LYS A 45 -6.83 2.67 5.16
CA LYS A 45 -6.91 1.74 6.29
C LYS A 45 -5.59 1.02 6.59
N ILE A 46 -4.67 0.95 5.63
CA ILE A 46 -3.33 0.36 5.78
C ILE A 46 -2.30 1.42 6.17
N PHE A 47 -2.38 2.62 5.60
CA PHE A 47 -1.43 3.71 5.76
C PHE A 47 -1.88 4.78 6.76
N GLU A 48 -2.55 4.36 7.83
CA GLU A 48 -2.96 5.24 8.94
C GLU A 48 -3.84 6.45 8.54
N GLY A 49 -4.60 6.32 7.46
CA GLY A 49 -5.58 7.32 7.02
C GLY A 49 -5.01 8.43 6.13
N LYS A 50 -3.74 8.35 5.71
CA LYS A 50 -3.14 9.35 4.81
C LYS A 50 -3.75 9.28 3.42
N ASP A 51 -4.05 10.45 2.85
CA ASP A 51 -4.57 10.60 1.48
C ASP A 51 -3.52 10.40 0.39
N ARG A 52 -2.26 10.72 0.70
CA ARG A 52 -1.13 10.63 -0.23
C ARG A 52 0.10 10.17 0.53
N ASP A 53 0.73 9.11 0.04
CA ASP A 53 2.02 8.67 0.54
C ASP A 53 3.01 8.47 -0.60
N GLY A 54 4.28 8.65 -0.27
CA GLY A 54 5.36 8.26 -1.16
C GLY A 54 5.58 6.76 -1.13
N PHE A 55 6.13 6.20 -2.22
CA PHE A 55 6.57 4.80 -2.28
C PHE A 55 7.42 4.37 -1.06
N LEU A 56 8.32 5.25 -0.61
CA LEU A 56 9.18 5.03 0.56
C LEU A 56 8.39 4.93 1.87
N GLU A 57 7.36 5.76 2.04
CA GLU A 57 6.52 5.75 3.24
C GLU A 57 5.63 4.50 3.25
N ILE A 58 5.08 4.11 2.10
CA ILE A 58 4.36 2.84 1.95
C ILE A 58 5.26 1.66 2.33
N ALA A 59 6.49 1.63 1.81
CA ALA A 59 7.45 0.58 2.16
C ALA A 59 7.76 0.57 3.67
N LYS A 60 7.87 1.73 4.33
CA LYS A 60 8.10 1.84 5.77
C LYS A 60 6.89 1.41 6.60
N LEU A 61 5.69 1.83 6.24
CA LEU A 61 4.44 1.49 6.93
C LEU A 61 4.12 0.00 6.87
N ILE A 62 4.48 -0.66 5.78
CA ILE A 62 4.39 -2.13 5.66
C ILE A 62 5.42 -2.83 6.58
N GLY A 63 6.57 -2.20 6.86
CA GLY A 63 7.66 -2.76 7.67
C GLY A 63 7.27 -3.30 9.06
N PRO A 64 6.52 -2.57 9.90
CA PRO A 64 6.09 -3.05 11.22
C PRO A 64 4.89 -4.00 11.19
N HIS A 65 4.14 -4.07 10.08
CA HIS A 65 2.95 -4.92 9.96
C HIS A 65 3.24 -6.35 9.46
N PHE A 66 4.44 -6.60 8.92
CA PHE A 66 4.82 -7.89 8.34
C PHE A 66 6.21 -8.32 8.84
N LEU A 67 6.28 -9.47 9.51
CA LEU A 67 7.50 -10.16 9.95
C LEU A 67 8.33 -10.69 8.77
#